data_AF-A0A7V8A8K2-F1
#
_entry.id   AF-A0A7V8A8K2-F1
#
_cell.length_a   1.000
_cell.length_b   1.000
_cell.length_c   1.000
_cell.angle_alpha   90.00
_cell.angle_beta   90.00
_cell.angle_gamma   90.00
#
_symmetry.space_group_name_H-M   'P 1'
#
loop_
_entity.id
_entity.type
_entity.pdbx_description
1 polymer ?
#
loop_
_entity_poly.entity_id
_entity_poly.type
_entity_poly.pdbx_seq_one_letter_code
_entity_poly.pdbx_strand_id
1 'polypeptide(L)'
;MKLETIGSKVLAAGLFSLVLSGTAAGTGLWVSFQYSNGVAQAVSSASVMRDVMTGDMMHDTLRADAMNAVLSANPESRLFAPSQVAADVQEHVENFKTAINSAKQTTHSIEVRNTLNALETPLTEYYAAAQNIAAAAATGEAQTRALIPAFQEKFDNLEEAMGTAGDVVENATKADAKSAADQARMSQMLMALILLLAVGFAAIMLVIARKQIVVPLNDLTDSMDSLARGDLNVEAHHANMGGEIGRLAASLLKFKETAIEAKKLQEREAMSTEERSCIP
;
A
#
# COMPACT_ATOMS: atom_id res chain seq x y z
N MET A 1 27.28 -25.18 4.78
CA MET A 1 28.36 -24.55 5.57
C MET A 1 28.20 -25.03 7.00
N LYS A 2 29.18 -25.72 7.60
CA LYS A 2 29.07 -26.15 9.01
C LYS A 2 29.23 -24.91 9.89
N LEU A 3 28.18 -24.55 10.64
CA LEU A 3 28.14 -23.39 11.55
C LEU A 3 28.87 -23.72 12.86
N GLU A 4 30.16 -23.98 12.79
CA GLU A 4 30.95 -24.41 13.97
C GLU A 4 31.56 -23.22 14.72
N THR A 5 31.77 -22.08 14.06
CA THR A 5 32.41 -20.90 14.67
C THR A 5 31.43 -19.78 15.00
N ILE A 6 31.72 -18.94 16.00
CA ILE A 6 30.98 -17.72 16.32
C ILE A 6 30.91 -16.82 15.08
N GLY A 7 32.04 -16.61 14.41
CA GLY A 7 32.10 -15.78 13.20
C GLY A 7 31.18 -16.27 12.08
N SER A 8 31.16 -17.58 11.80
CA SER A 8 30.27 -18.14 10.78
C SER A 8 28.78 -18.03 11.15
N LYS A 9 28.43 -18.16 12.44
CA LYS A 9 27.06 -17.97 12.96
C LYS A 9 26.62 -16.51 12.86
N VAL A 10 27.47 -15.57 13.27
CA VAL A 10 27.19 -14.12 13.20
C VAL A 10 27.05 -13.67 11.75
N LEU A 11 27.93 -14.11 10.84
CA LEU A 11 27.82 -13.82 9.42
C LEU A 11 26.54 -14.38 8.80
N ALA A 12 26.16 -15.62 9.14
CA ALA A 12 24.93 -16.23 8.65
C ALA A 12 23.69 -15.48 9.17
N ALA A 13 23.66 -15.10 10.45
CA ALA A 13 22.59 -14.31 11.04
C ALA A 13 22.50 -12.90 10.42
N GLY A 14 23.65 -12.26 10.18
CA GLY A 14 23.76 -10.97 9.51
C GLY A 14 23.22 -11.03 8.08
N LEU A 15 23.63 -12.03 7.29
CA LEU A 15 23.15 -12.24 5.93
C LEU A 15 21.63 -12.46 5.91
N PHE A 16 21.11 -13.30 6.82
CA PHE A 16 19.67 -13.52 6.93
C PHE A 16 18.92 -12.24 7.30
N SER A 17 19.45 -11.44 8.24
CA SER A 17 18.84 -10.18 8.65
C SER A 17 18.79 -9.16 7.50
N LEU A 18 19.83 -9.13 6.65
CA LEU A 18 19.87 -8.28 5.45
C LEU A 18 18.83 -8.71 4.43
N VAL A 19 18.72 -10.03 4.17
CA VAL A 19 17.72 -10.57 3.25
C VAL A 19 16.32 -10.25 3.76
N LEU A 20 16.02 -10.53 5.02
CA LEU A 20 14.73 -10.27 5.65
C LEU A 20 14.37 -8.77 5.60
N SER A 21 15.31 -7.89 5.94
CA SER A 21 15.09 -6.44 5.89
C SER A 21 14.89 -5.94 4.46
N GLY A 22 15.66 -6.47 3.51
CA GLY A 22 15.51 -6.17 2.08
C GLY A 22 14.15 -6.63 1.53
N THR A 23 13.69 -7.81 1.92
CA THR A 23 12.34 -8.29 1.57
C THR A 23 11.26 -7.41 2.19
N ALA A 24 11.37 -7.05 3.48
CA ALA A 24 10.41 -6.17 4.14
C ALA A 24 10.33 -4.79 3.48
N ALA A 25 11.48 -4.17 3.19
CA ALA A 25 11.55 -2.89 2.50
C ALA A 25 11.00 -2.98 1.07
N GLY A 26 11.36 -4.04 0.33
CA GLY A 26 10.87 -4.28 -1.03
C GLY A 26 9.35 -4.48 -1.08
N THR A 27 8.80 -5.30 -0.18
CA THR A 27 7.34 -5.47 -0.05
C THR A 27 6.67 -4.16 0.36
N GLY A 28 7.24 -3.40 1.30
CA GLY A 28 6.72 -2.10 1.71
C GLY A 28 6.63 -1.10 0.55
N LEU A 29 7.69 -1.00 -0.27
CA LEU A 29 7.69 -0.17 -1.47
C LEU A 29 6.66 -0.63 -2.49
N TRP A 30 6.57 -1.94 -2.76
CA TRP A 30 5.56 -2.50 -3.66
C TRP A 30 4.13 -2.19 -3.21
N VAL A 31 3.83 -2.37 -1.91
CA VAL A 31 2.54 -1.99 -1.32
C VAL A 31 2.27 -0.51 -1.47
N SER A 32 3.28 0.35 -1.25
CA SER A 32 3.14 1.80 -1.43
C SER A 32 2.81 2.18 -2.87
N PHE A 33 3.44 1.54 -3.87
CA PHE A 33 3.11 1.75 -5.28
C PHE A 33 1.69 1.30 -5.62
N GLN A 34 1.28 0.13 -5.14
CA GLN A 34 -0.09 -0.37 -5.34
C GLN A 34 -1.13 0.55 -4.70
N TYR A 35 -0.86 1.04 -3.49
CA TYR A 35 -1.73 1.99 -2.82
C TYR A 35 -1.85 3.32 -3.60
N SER A 36 -0.72 3.85 -4.09
CA SER A 36 -0.70 5.07 -4.92
C SER A 36 -1.55 4.90 -6.19
N ASN A 37 -1.41 3.77 -6.89
CA ASN A 37 -2.22 3.45 -8.08
C ASN A 37 -3.71 3.32 -7.74
N GLY A 38 -4.04 2.66 -6.63
CA GLY A 38 -5.43 2.52 -6.17
C GLY A 38 -6.08 3.86 -5.85
N VAL A 39 -5.34 4.79 -5.23
CA VAL A 39 -5.82 6.16 -4.98
C VAL A 39 -6.05 6.91 -6.29
N ALA A 40 -5.13 6.84 -7.25
CA ALA A 40 -5.29 7.48 -8.55
C ALA A 40 -6.54 6.97 -9.30
N GLN A 41 -6.77 5.66 -9.25
CA GLN A 41 -7.96 5.04 -9.85
C GLN A 41 -9.27 5.45 -9.16
N ALA A 42 -9.26 5.57 -7.83
CA ALA A 42 -10.41 6.05 -7.07
C ALA A 42 -10.76 7.52 -7.40
N VAL A 43 -9.74 8.38 -7.55
CA VAL A 43 -9.92 9.79 -7.96
C VAL A 43 -10.48 9.87 -9.38
N SER A 44 -9.95 9.08 -10.32
CA SER A 44 -10.47 8.99 -11.69
C SER A 44 -11.94 8.57 -11.69
N SER A 45 -12.29 7.48 -10.98
CA SER A 45 -13.68 6.99 -10.89
C SER A 45 -14.63 8.03 -10.31
N ALA A 46 -14.22 8.74 -9.25
CA ALA A 46 -15.01 9.81 -8.65
C ALA A 46 -15.21 10.99 -9.62
N SER A 47 -14.19 11.34 -10.42
CA SER A 47 -14.30 12.38 -11.44
C SER A 47 -15.26 11.98 -12.55
N VAL A 48 -15.17 10.74 -13.04
CA VAL A 48 -16.08 10.21 -14.06
C VAL A 48 -17.51 10.22 -13.57
N MET A 49 -17.76 9.76 -12.34
CA MET A 49 -19.08 9.80 -11.71
C MET A 49 -19.62 11.23 -11.63
N ARG A 50 -18.81 12.20 -11.19
CA ARG A 50 -19.19 13.61 -11.14
C ARG A 50 -19.54 14.16 -12.52
N ASP A 51 -18.73 13.86 -13.52
CA ASP A 51 -18.93 14.35 -14.89
C ASP A 51 -20.21 13.77 -15.49
N VAL A 52 -20.51 12.49 -15.24
CA VAL A 52 -21.76 11.85 -15.68
C VAL A 52 -22.98 12.43 -14.96
N MET A 53 -22.91 12.66 -13.65
CA MET A 53 -23.97 13.37 -12.90
C MET A 53 -24.15 14.82 -13.38
N THR A 54 -23.06 15.48 -13.79
CA THR A 54 -23.13 16.82 -14.39
C THR A 54 -23.83 16.75 -15.73
N GLY A 55 -23.57 15.71 -16.53
CA GLY A 55 -24.29 15.45 -17.78
C GLY A 55 -25.79 15.24 -17.55
N ASP A 56 -26.16 14.40 -16.58
CA ASP A 56 -27.56 14.17 -16.19
C ASP A 56 -28.28 15.46 -15.75
N MET A 57 -27.61 16.29 -14.95
CA MET A 57 -28.13 17.61 -14.60
C MET A 57 -28.28 18.51 -15.85
N MET A 58 -27.31 18.52 -16.78
CA MET A 58 -27.42 19.30 -18.02
C MET A 58 -28.51 18.79 -18.97
N HIS A 59 -28.80 17.50 -18.94
CA HIS A 59 -29.94 16.90 -19.64
C HIS A 59 -31.25 17.56 -19.19
N ASP A 60 -31.48 17.65 -17.88
CA ASP A 60 -32.64 18.35 -17.30
C ASP A 60 -32.62 19.87 -17.53
N THR A 61 -31.45 20.50 -17.42
CA THR A 61 -31.30 21.94 -17.67
C THR A 61 -31.70 22.30 -19.10
N LEU A 62 -31.28 21.51 -20.11
CA LEU A 62 -31.67 21.76 -21.50
C LEU A 62 -33.18 21.58 -21.75
N ARG A 63 -33.84 20.69 -20.99
CA ARG A 63 -35.31 20.61 -21.00
C ARG A 63 -35.92 21.89 -20.45
N ALA A 64 -35.39 22.42 -19.35
CA ALA A 64 -35.83 23.71 -18.83
C ALA A 64 -35.63 24.85 -19.84
N ASP A 65 -34.49 24.88 -20.54
CA ASP A 65 -34.23 25.89 -21.57
C ASP A 65 -35.18 25.77 -22.76
N ALA A 66 -35.49 24.54 -23.19
CA ALA A 66 -36.48 24.30 -24.24
C ALA A 66 -37.87 24.80 -23.82
N MET A 67 -38.25 24.65 -22.55
CA MET A 67 -39.50 25.24 -22.02
C MET A 67 -39.41 26.77 -21.94
N ASN A 68 -38.26 27.32 -21.52
CA ASN A 68 -38.03 28.77 -21.51
C ASN A 68 -38.10 29.38 -22.92
N ALA A 69 -37.71 28.63 -23.95
CA ALA A 69 -37.87 29.05 -25.34
C ALA A 69 -39.34 29.27 -25.69
N VAL A 70 -40.24 28.37 -25.28
CA VAL A 70 -41.69 28.55 -25.44
C VAL A 70 -42.18 29.81 -24.71
N LEU A 71 -41.69 30.05 -23.48
CA LEU A 71 -42.01 31.24 -22.68
C LEU A 71 -41.40 32.54 -23.22
N SER A 72 -40.46 32.46 -24.16
CA SER A 72 -39.82 33.61 -24.82
C SER A 72 -40.45 33.95 -26.18
N ALA A 73 -41.23 33.03 -26.75
CA ALA A 73 -41.64 33.08 -28.15
C ALA A 73 -42.82 34.01 -28.46
N ASN A 74 -43.58 34.44 -27.44
CA ASN A 74 -44.69 35.38 -27.63
C ASN A 74 -44.25 36.82 -27.32
N PRO A 75 -44.19 37.74 -28.31
CA PRO A 75 -43.73 39.11 -28.08
C PRO A 75 -44.54 39.90 -27.04
N GLU A 76 -45.83 39.59 -26.85
CA GLU A 76 -46.74 40.31 -25.96
C GLU A 76 -46.65 39.84 -24.51
N SER A 77 -46.20 38.60 -24.27
CA SER A 77 -46.20 37.96 -22.94
C SER A 77 -44.88 37.32 -22.54
N ARG A 78 -43.81 37.46 -23.36
CA ARG A 78 -42.52 36.82 -23.12
C ARG A 78 -41.92 37.19 -21.77
N LEU A 79 -41.42 36.17 -21.07
CA LEU A 79 -40.69 36.33 -19.82
C LEU A 79 -39.19 36.50 -20.01
N PHE A 80 -38.66 36.03 -21.14
CA PHE A 80 -37.25 36.04 -21.49
C PHE A 80 -37.03 36.60 -22.90
N ALA A 81 -35.84 37.14 -23.16
CA ALA A 81 -35.44 37.49 -24.51
C ALA A 81 -35.07 36.21 -25.30
N PRO A 82 -35.57 36.00 -26.53
CA PRO A 82 -35.19 34.83 -27.33
C PRO A 82 -33.68 34.68 -27.53
N SER A 83 -32.94 35.80 -27.62
CA SER A 83 -31.48 35.80 -27.73
C SER A 83 -30.79 35.32 -26.45
N GLN A 84 -31.39 35.55 -25.28
CA GLN A 84 -30.86 35.06 -24.00
C GLN A 84 -31.05 33.54 -23.91
N VAL A 85 -32.26 33.04 -24.20
CA VAL A 85 -32.52 31.60 -24.20
C VAL A 85 -31.60 30.86 -25.19
N ALA A 86 -31.37 31.43 -26.38
CA ALA A 86 -30.43 30.85 -27.34
C ALA A 86 -28.98 30.82 -26.82
N ALA A 87 -28.57 31.83 -26.06
CA ALA A 87 -27.25 31.86 -25.42
C ALA A 87 -27.15 30.81 -24.30
N ASP A 88 -28.18 30.70 -23.44
CA ASP A 88 -28.24 29.74 -22.35
C ASP A 88 -28.17 28.29 -22.88
N VAL A 89 -28.97 27.96 -23.91
CA VAL A 89 -28.91 26.65 -24.58
C VAL A 89 -27.51 26.37 -25.13
N GLN A 90 -26.88 27.35 -25.78
CA GLN A 90 -25.55 27.17 -26.33
C GLN A 90 -24.51 26.91 -25.23
N GLU A 91 -24.57 27.64 -24.12
CA GLU A 91 -23.69 27.44 -22.97
C GLU A 91 -23.89 26.04 -22.35
N HIS A 92 -25.13 25.66 -22.07
CA HIS A 92 -25.43 24.38 -21.46
C HIS A 92 -25.09 23.18 -22.36
N VAL A 93 -25.27 23.30 -23.69
CA VAL A 93 -24.80 22.29 -24.65
C VAL A 93 -23.28 22.12 -24.57
N GLU A 94 -22.50 23.21 -24.52
CA GLU A 94 -21.04 23.11 -24.43
C GLU A 94 -20.59 22.55 -23.07
N ASN A 95 -21.27 22.90 -21.97
CA ASN A 95 -21.02 22.31 -20.67
C ASN A 95 -21.30 20.80 -20.65
N PHE A 96 -22.40 20.36 -21.28
CA PHE A 96 -22.76 18.95 -21.37
C PHE A 96 -21.72 18.17 -22.20
N LYS A 97 -21.34 18.68 -23.38
CA LYS A 97 -20.25 18.09 -24.19
C LYS A 97 -18.96 17.97 -23.39
N THR A 98 -18.60 19.01 -22.65
CA THR A 98 -17.37 19.05 -21.85
C THR A 98 -17.39 17.98 -20.77
N ALA A 99 -18.49 17.85 -20.02
CA ALA A 99 -18.64 16.84 -18.98
C ALA A 99 -18.48 15.41 -19.54
N ILE A 100 -19.21 15.06 -20.59
CA ILE A 100 -19.15 13.71 -21.19
C ILE A 100 -17.77 13.42 -21.80
N ASN A 101 -17.13 14.41 -22.44
CA ASN A 101 -15.78 14.22 -22.99
C ASN A 101 -14.73 14.08 -21.88
N SER A 102 -14.84 14.85 -20.79
CA SER A 102 -13.99 14.72 -19.61
C SER A 102 -14.10 13.31 -19.02
N ALA A 103 -15.32 12.79 -18.87
CA ALA A 103 -15.57 11.43 -18.40
C ALA A 103 -14.91 10.37 -19.29
N LYS A 104 -15.03 10.50 -20.62
CA LYS A 104 -14.41 9.58 -21.61
C LYS A 104 -12.88 9.57 -21.53
N GLN A 105 -12.26 10.72 -21.31
CA GLN A 105 -10.81 10.87 -21.23
C GLN A 105 -10.26 10.39 -19.88
N THR A 106 -11.01 10.61 -18.81
CA THR A 106 -10.57 10.32 -17.44
C THR A 106 -10.75 8.86 -17.06
N THR A 107 -11.79 8.19 -17.57
CA THR A 107 -12.07 6.80 -17.21
C THR A 107 -10.94 5.86 -17.60
N HIS A 108 -10.64 4.89 -16.74
CA HIS A 108 -9.75 3.76 -17.05
C HIS A 108 -10.51 2.50 -17.48
N SER A 109 -11.84 2.46 -17.28
CA SER A 109 -12.68 1.33 -17.66
C SER A 109 -13.02 1.38 -19.15
N ILE A 110 -12.70 0.30 -19.86
CA ILE A 110 -13.07 0.12 -21.27
C ILE A 110 -14.59 0.06 -21.45
N GLU A 111 -15.29 -0.58 -20.51
CA GLU A 111 -16.74 -0.70 -20.52
C GLU A 111 -17.39 0.68 -20.39
N VAL A 112 -16.99 1.45 -19.37
CA VAL A 112 -17.46 2.82 -19.18
C VAL A 112 -17.18 3.68 -20.41
N ARG A 113 -15.97 3.60 -20.97
CA ARG A 113 -15.63 4.38 -22.18
C ARG A 113 -16.53 4.03 -23.36
N ASN A 114 -16.78 2.74 -23.59
CA ASN A 114 -17.65 2.29 -24.67
C ASN A 114 -19.09 2.76 -24.46
N THR A 115 -19.62 2.67 -23.24
CA THR A 115 -20.97 3.15 -22.92
C THR A 115 -21.09 4.65 -23.12
N LEU A 116 -20.11 5.45 -22.67
CA LEU A 116 -20.09 6.89 -22.91
C LEU A 116 -19.96 7.24 -24.41
N ASN A 117 -19.23 6.43 -25.19
CA ASN A 117 -19.15 6.61 -26.64
C ASN A 117 -20.49 6.34 -27.32
N ALA A 118 -21.26 5.36 -26.85
CA ALA A 118 -22.59 5.08 -27.38
C ALA A 118 -23.58 6.26 -27.19
N LEU A 119 -23.32 7.18 -26.25
CA LEU A 119 -24.12 8.39 -26.06
C LEU A 119 -23.95 9.44 -27.16
N GLU A 120 -22.94 9.32 -28.02
CA GLU A 120 -22.59 10.37 -28.99
C GLU A 120 -23.76 10.76 -29.92
N THR A 121 -24.42 9.76 -30.50
CA THR A 121 -25.59 9.98 -31.36
C THR A 121 -26.77 10.59 -30.61
N PRO A 122 -27.31 9.98 -29.52
CA PRO A 122 -28.47 10.55 -28.83
C PRO A 122 -28.18 11.94 -28.24
N LEU A 123 -26.96 12.21 -27.74
CA LEU A 123 -26.56 13.55 -27.31
C LEU A 123 -26.60 14.56 -28.46
N THR A 124 -26.04 14.21 -29.62
CA THR A 124 -26.01 15.11 -30.78
C THR A 124 -27.42 15.45 -31.26
N GLU A 125 -28.31 14.46 -31.31
CA GLU A 125 -29.72 14.67 -31.67
C GLU A 125 -30.46 15.53 -30.65
N TYR A 126 -30.22 15.31 -29.35
CA TYR A 126 -30.83 16.10 -28.29
C TYR A 126 -30.36 17.56 -28.30
N TYR A 127 -29.05 17.80 -28.46
CA TYR A 127 -28.49 19.16 -28.60
C TYR A 127 -29.11 19.91 -29.77
N ALA A 128 -29.19 19.26 -30.94
CA ALA A 128 -29.79 19.85 -32.13
C ALA A 128 -31.28 20.18 -31.92
N ALA A 129 -32.01 19.31 -31.22
CA ALA A 129 -33.41 19.56 -30.89
C ALA A 129 -33.59 20.77 -29.97
N ALA A 130 -32.77 20.89 -28.91
CA ALA A 130 -32.78 22.04 -28.00
C ALA A 130 -32.46 23.35 -28.73
N GLN A 131 -31.40 23.35 -29.55
CA GLN A 131 -30.99 24.51 -30.35
C GLN A 131 -32.07 24.91 -31.37
N ASN A 132 -32.73 23.95 -32.01
CA ASN A 132 -33.82 24.22 -32.96
C ASN A 132 -35.03 24.87 -32.26
N ILE A 133 -35.39 24.41 -31.05
CA ILE A 133 -36.45 25.02 -30.24
C ILE A 133 -36.10 26.47 -29.88
N ALA A 134 -34.86 26.72 -29.43
CA ALA A 134 -34.40 28.07 -29.10
C ALA A 134 -34.43 29.00 -30.32
N ALA A 135 -34.03 28.51 -31.49
CA ALA A 135 -34.10 29.28 -32.74
C ALA A 135 -35.54 29.58 -33.16
N ALA A 136 -36.45 28.60 -33.04
CA ALA A 136 -37.86 28.76 -33.38
C ALA A 136 -38.56 29.83 -32.52
N ALA A 137 -38.09 30.08 -31.29
CA ALA A 137 -38.65 31.13 -30.42
C ALA A 137 -38.58 32.54 -31.02
N ALA A 138 -37.62 32.81 -31.91
CA ALA A 138 -37.57 34.08 -32.65
C ALA A 138 -38.65 34.20 -33.74
N THR A 139 -39.25 33.07 -34.17
CA THR A 139 -40.19 32.99 -35.29
C THR A 139 -41.65 33.01 -34.87
N GLY A 140 -41.97 32.53 -33.67
CA GLY A 140 -43.31 32.56 -33.11
C GLY A 140 -43.66 31.36 -32.24
N GLU A 141 -44.57 31.62 -31.31
CA GLU A 141 -44.98 30.68 -30.26
C GLU A 141 -45.58 29.37 -30.79
N ALA A 142 -46.33 29.42 -31.90
CA ALA A 142 -46.93 28.23 -32.51
C ALA A 142 -45.87 27.30 -33.11
N GLN A 143 -44.87 27.86 -33.79
CA GLN A 143 -43.75 27.12 -34.39
C GLN A 143 -42.90 26.47 -33.29
N THR A 144 -42.56 27.20 -32.23
CA THR A 144 -41.79 26.66 -31.11
C THR A 144 -42.53 25.52 -30.42
N ARG A 145 -43.83 25.68 -30.14
CA ARG A 145 -44.64 24.63 -29.49
C ARG A 145 -44.76 23.36 -30.32
N ALA A 146 -44.81 23.48 -31.64
CA ALA A 146 -44.91 22.32 -32.53
C ALA A 146 -43.67 21.39 -32.46
N LEU A 147 -42.52 21.89 -31.99
CA LEU A 147 -41.28 21.12 -31.86
C LEU A 147 -41.17 20.34 -30.54
N ILE A 148 -41.96 20.69 -29.51
CA ILE A 148 -41.86 20.11 -28.17
C ILE A 148 -42.07 18.58 -28.15
N PRO A 149 -43.05 17.99 -28.87
CA PRO A 149 -43.23 16.53 -28.86
C PRO A 149 -42.00 15.76 -29.37
N ALA A 150 -41.38 16.22 -30.45
CA ALA A 150 -40.18 15.59 -31.00
C ALA A 150 -38.96 15.77 -30.08
N PHE A 151 -38.86 16.92 -29.40
CA PHE A 151 -37.84 17.13 -28.39
C PHE A 151 -38.01 16.21 -27.17
N GLN A 152 -39.25 16.03 -26.70
CA GLN A 152 -39.54 15.13 -25.58
C GLN A 152 -39.15 13.69 -25.91
N GLU A 153 -39.37 13.23 -27.14
CA GLU A 153 -38.90 11.90 -27.57
C GLU A 153 -37.38 11.78 -27.49
N LYS A 154 -36.63 12.83 -27.86
CA LYS A 154 -35.16 12.83 -27.74
C LYS A 154 -34.69 12.93 -26.30
N PHE A 155 -35.42 13.66 -25.44
CA PHE A 155 -35.20 13.69 -24.00
C PHE A 155 -35.33 12.28 -23.42
N ASP A 156 -36.48 11.62 -23.61
CA ASP A 156 -36.77 10.30 -23.02
C ASP A 156 -35.73 9.25 -23.47
N ASN A 157 -35.36 9.25 -24.76
CA ASN A 157 -34.33 8.34 -25.28
C ASN A 157 -32.95 8.60 -24.66
N LEU A 158 -32.59 9.87 -24.45
CA LEU A 158 -31.31 10.21 -23.83
C LEU A 158 -31.30 9.93 -22.33
N GLU A 159 -32.42 10.13 -21.64
CA GLU A 159 -32.62 9.80 -20.22
C GLU A 159 -32.31 8.32 -19.95
N GLU A 160 -32.91 7.41 -20.73
CA GLU A 160 -32.67 5.97 -20.59
C GLU A 160 -31.19 5.61 -20.84
N ALA A 161 -30.60 6.19 -21.88
CA ALA A 161 -29.20 5.96 -22.23
C ALA A 161 -28.25 6.51 -21.15
N MET A 162 -28.54 7.68 -20.59
CA MET A 162 -27.77 8.31 -19.52
C MET A 162 -27.91 7.55 -18.20
N GLY A 163 -29.11 7.05 -17.87
CA GLY A 163 -29.33 6.17 -16.72
C GLY A 163 -28.50 4.90 -16.83
N THR A 164 -28.50 4.25 -17.99
CA THR A 164 -27.65 3.08 -18.26
C THR A 164 -26.17 3.41 -18.10
N ALA A 165 -25.72 4.57 -18.60
CA ALA A 165 -24.34 5.01 -18.41
C ALA A 165 -23.99 5.26 -16.93
N GLY A 166 -24.91 5.86 -16.17
CA GLY A 166 -24.79 6.04 -14.72
C GLY A 166 -24.60 4.72 -13.98
N ASP A 167 -25.45 3.73 -14.27
CA ASP A 167 -25.37 2.39 -13.67
C ASP A 167 -24.03 1.69 -13.99
N VAL A 168 -23.57 1.78 -15.24
CA VAL A 168 -22.27 1.20 -15.65
C VAL A 168 -21.11 1.87 -14.92
N VAL A 169 -21.14 3.21 -14.79
CA VAL A 169 -20.11 3.98 -14.06
C VAL A 169 -20.14 3.65 -12.56
N GLU A 170 -21.32 3.52 -11.97
CA GLU A 170 -21.47 3.16 -10.56
C GLU A 170 -20.94 1.75 -10.29
N ASN A 171 -21.30 0.78 -11.14
CA ASN A 171 -20.84 -0.59 -11.02
C ASN A 171 -19.32 -0.71 -11.20
N ALA A 172 -18.74 0.00 -12.18
CA ALA A 172 -17.29 0.08 -12.35
C ALA A 172 -16.60 0.68 -11.13
N THR A 173 -17.15 1.76 -10.56
CA THR A 173 -16.61 2.41 -9.35
C THR A 173 -16.66 1.46 -8.15
N LYS A 174 -17.76 0.72 -7.96
CA LYS A 174 -17.90 -0.30 -6.91
C LYS A 174 -16.90 -1.44 -7.09
N ALA A 175 -16.69 -1.91 -8.32
CA ALA A 175 -15.73 -2.96 -8.64
C ALA A 175 -14.28 -2.53 -8.35
N ASP A 176 -13.91 -1.30 -8.73
CA ASP A 176 -12.59 -0.73 -8.46
C ASP A 176 -12.34 -0.58 -6.95
N ALA A 177 -13.32 -0.06 -6.20
CA ALA A 177 -13.24 0.06 -4.75
C ALA A 177 -13.08 -1.32 -4.07
N LYS A 178 -13.82 -2.34 -4.53
CA LYS A 178 -13.68 -3.70 -4.03
C LYS A 178 -12.30 -4.28 -4.33
N SER A 179 -11.80 -4.13 -5.55
CA SER A 179 -10.47 -4.59 -5.95
C SER A 179 -9.36 -3.95 -5.10
N ALA A 180 -9.44 -2.63 -4.89
CA ALA A 180 -8.50 -1.90 -4.04
C ALA A 180 -8.53 -2.40 -2.58
N ALA A 181 -9.72 -2.65 -2.03
CA ALA A 181 -9.87 -3.18 -0.68
C ALA A 181 -9.29 -4.60 -0.53
N ASP A 182 -9.54 -5.48 -1.51
CA ASP A 182 -9.01 -6.85 -1.50
C ASP A 182 -7.47 -6.85 -1.65
N GLN A 183 -6.91 -5.97 -2.48
CA GLN A 183 -5.46 -5.77 -2.59
C GLN A 183 -4.84 -5.21 -1.31
N ALA A 184 -5.50 -4.26 -0.65
CA ALA A 184 -5.05 -3.71 0.62
C ALA A 184 -5.03 -4.79 1.72
N ARG A 185 -6.07 -5.63 1.81
CA ARG A 185 -6.11 -6.76 2.76
C ARG A 185 -4.99 -7.75 2.51
N MET A 186 -4.74 -8.12 1.25
CA MET A 186 -3.64 -9.00 0.88
C MET A 186 -2.29 -8.41 1.31
N SER A 187 -2.08 -7.12 1.04
CA SER A 187 -0.88 -6.38 1.41
C SER A 187 -0.67 -6.34 2.93
N GLN A 188 -1.74 -6.10 3.69
CA GLN A 188 -1.72 -6.14 5.16
C GLN A 188 -1.35 -7.51 5.70
N MET A 189 -1.91 -8.60 5.15
CA MET A 189 -1.57 -9.97 5.54
C MET A 189 -0.10 -10.29 5.26
N LEU A 190 0.43 -9.91 4.10
CA LEU A 190 1.83 -10.11 3.75
C LEU A 190 2.77 -9.34 4.68
N MET A 191 2.48 -8.07 4.97
CA MET A 191 3.25 -7.26 5.91
C MET A 191 3.20 -7.82 7.33
N ALA A 192 2.03 -8.28 7.79
CA ALA A 192 1.89 -8.92 9.10
C ALA A 192 2.69 -10.22 9.19
N LEU A 193 2.71 -11.04 8.12
CA LEU A 193 3.51 -12.26 8.06
C LEU A 193 5.02 -11.95 8.10
N ILE A 194 5.49 -10.97 7.33
CA ILE A 194 6.90 -10.56 7.34
C ILE A 194 7.30 -10.04 8.72
N LEU A 195 6.45 -9.22 9.35
CA LEU A 195 6.68 -8.73 10.71
C LEU A 195 6.77 -9.89 11.71
N LEU A 196 5.86 -10.85 11.64
CA LEU A 196 5.86 -12.03 12.51
C LEU A 196 7.13 -12.86 12.33
N LEU A 197 7.56 -13.09 11.09
CA LEU A 197 8.81 -13.79 10.78
C LEU A 197 10.03 -13.02 11.29
N ALA A 198 10.04 -11.68 11.19
CA ALA A 198 11.12 -10.85 11.68
C ALA A 198 11.24 -10.88 13.22
N VAL A 199 10.11 -10.75 13.92
CA VAL A 199 10.06 -10.86 15.38
C VAL A 199 10.48 -12.25 15.83
N GLY A 200 9.97 -13.30 15.18
CA GLY A 200 10.34 -14.68 15.47
C GLY A 200 11.83 -14.95 15.26
N PHE A 201 12.39 -14.48 14.16
CA PHE A 201 13.82 -14.58 13.88
C PHE A 201 14.67 -13.85 14.93
N ALA A 202 14.30 -12.61 15.28
CA ALA A 202 14.99 -11.84 16.32
C ALA A 202 14.96 -12.55 17.68
N ALA A 203 13.81 -13.10 18.07
CA ALA A 203 13.67 -13.86 19.31
C ALA A 203 14.56 -15.12 19.33
N ILE A 204 14.58 -15.88 18.24
CA ILE A 204 15.44 -17.06 18.08
C ILE A 204 16.92 -16.66 18.19
N MET A 205 17.33 -15.60 17.49
CA MET A 205 18.71 -15.13 17.52
C MET A 205 19.13 -14.64 18.90
N LEU A 206 18.25 -13.96 19.64
CA LEU A 206 18.51 -13.55 21.02
C LEU A 206 18.75 -14.76 21.93
N VAL A 207 17.93 -15.80 21.81
CA VAL A 207 18.09 -17.04 22.59
C VAL A 207 19.40 -17.75 22.22
N ILE A 208 19.73 -17.86 20.94
CA ILE A 208 20.98 -18.48 20.46
C ILE A 208 22.19 -17.70 20.96
N ALA A 209 22.22 -16.37 20.78
CA ALA A 209 23.32 -15.52 21.23
C ALA A 209 23.52 -15.61 22.74
N ARG A 210 22.42 -15.60 23.52
CA ARG A 210 22.48 -15.77 24.97
C ARG A 210 23.09 -17.11 25.36
N LYS A 211 22.60 -18.22 24.79
CA LYS A 211 23.02 -19.57 25.19
C LYS A 211 24.38 -20.00 24.64
N GLN A 212 24.79 -19.51 23.47
CA GLN A 212 26.01 -19.98 22.80
C GLN A 212 27.20 -19.04 22.93
N ILE A 213 26.96 -17.76 23.27
CA ILE A 213 28.02 -16.75 23.36
C ILE A 213 28.03 -16.16 24.78
N VAL A 214 26.95 -15.51 25.19
CA VAL A 214 26.94 -14.70 26.43
C VAL A 214 27.16 -15.56 27.68
N VAL A 215 26.37 -16.63 27.86
CA VAL A 215 26.50 -17.50 29.04
C VAL A 215 27.87 -18.20 29.08
N PRO A 216 28.34 -18.89 28.02
CA PRO A 216 29.65 -19.54 28.08
C PRO A 216 30.83 -18.58 28.26
N LEU A 217 30.76 -17.36 27.70
CA LEU A 217 31.81 -16.36 27.93
C LEU A 217 31.85 -15.90 29.39
N ASN A 218 30.69 -15.61 29.99
CA ASN A 218 30.62 -15.25 31.40
C ASN A 218 31.15 -16.37 32.29
N ASP A 219 30.74 -17.62 32.05
CA ASP A 219 31.19 -18.79 32.82
C ASP A 219 32.72 -18.98 32.73
N LEU A 220 33.31 -18.77 31.54
CA LEU A 220 34.76 -18.85 31.34
C LEU A 220 35.52 -17.69 31.99
N THR A 221 34.95 -16.47 31.98
CA THR A 221 35.50 -15.31 32.69
C THR A 221 35.50 -15.55 34.20
N ASP A 222 34.37 -16.00 34.77
CA ASP A 222 34.25 -16.29 36.20
C ASP A 222 35.21 -17.40 36.65
N SER A 223 35.40 -18.41 35.79
CA SER A 223 36.35 -19.50 36.01
C SER A 223 37.80 -19.01 36.02
N MET A 224 38.18 -18.15 35.07
CA MET A 224 39.53 -17.56 35.00
C MET A 224 39.82 -16.66 36.20
N ASP A 225 38.86 -15.82 36.60
CA ASP A 225 38.97 -14.95 37.77
C ASP A 225 39.17 -15.75 39.06
N SER A 226 38.48 -16.88 39.20
CA SER A 226 38.62 -17.77 40.35
C SER A 226 39.99 -18.45 40.38
N LEU A 227 40.47 -18.92 39.23
CA LEU A 227 41.81 -19.49 39.10
C LEU A 227 42.91 -18.46 39.42
N ALA A 228 42.75 -17.21 38.98
CA ALA A 228 43.66 -16.11 39.29
C ALA A 228 43.71 -15.78 40.79
N ARG A 229 42.62 -16.01 41.53
CA ARG A 229 42.55 -15.89 42.99
C ARG A 229 43.12 -17.10 43.74
N GLY A 230 43.65 -18.11 43.02
CA GLY A 230 44.26 -19.30 43.60
C GLY A 230 43.29 -20.45 43.88
N ASP A 231 42.03 -20.36 43.43
CA ASP A 231 41.08 -21.48 43.51
C ASP A 231 41.35 -22.48 42.38
N LEU A 232 41.82 -23.67 42.73
CA LEU A 232 42.13 -24.75 41.79
C LEU A 232 40.98 -25.75 41.61
N ASN A 233 39.83 -25.53 42.25
CA ASN A 233 38.67 -26.42 42.15
C ASN A 233 37.70 -26.03 41.03
N VAL A 234 38.06 -25.04 40.20
CA VAL A 234 37.21 -24.54 39.12
C VAL A 234 36.95 -25.61 38.05
N GLU A 235 35.69 -25.87 37.72
CA GLU A 235 35.30 -26.78 36.63
C GLU A 235 35.23 -26.04 35.30
N ALA A 236 35.83 -26.61 34.24
CA ALA A 236 35.72 -26.04 32.91
C ALA A 236 34.39 -26.43 32.26
N HIS A 237 33.37 -25.65 32.61
CA HIS A 237 32.11 -25.64 31.91
C HIS A 237 32.37 -25.36 30.42
N HIS A 238 31.62 -26.01 29.53
CA HIS A 238 31.66 -25.80 28.06
C HIS A 238 32.88 -26.33 27.29
N ALA A 239 33.80 -27.11 27.90
CA ALA A 239 34.95 -27.69 27.19
C ALA A 239 34.57 -28.65 26.03
N ASN A 240 33.37 -29.23 26.08
CA ASN A 240 32.83 -30.08 25.01
C ASN A 240 32.11 -29.29 23.91
N MET A 241 31.99 -27.96 24.02
CA MET A 241 31.46 -27.14 22.94
C MET A 241 32.43 -27.13 21.75
N GLY A 242 31.92 -27.10 20.52
CA GLY A 242 32.74 -26.86 19.33
C GLY A 242 33.06 -25.38 19.14
N GLY A 243 33.98 -25.07 18.22
CA GLY A 243 34.28 -23.69 17.80
C GLY A 243 35.22 -22.91 18.74
N GLU A 244 35.13 -21.58 18.71
CA GLU A 244 36.00 -20.68 19.50
C GLU A 244 35.83 -20.88 21.01
N ILE A 245 34.58 -20.98 21.50
CA ILE A 245 34.29 -21.12 22.93
C ILE A 245 34.92 -22.41 23.49
N GLY A 246 34.77 -23.53 22.78
CA GLY A 246 35.38 -24.79 23.16
C GLY A 246 36.90 -24.74 23.21
N ARG A 247 37.53 -24.12 22.19
CA ARG A 247 39.00 -23.93 22.17
C ARG A 247 39.47 -23.07 23.33
N LEU A 248 38.72 -22.04 23.71
CA LEU A 248 39.02 -21.19 24.87
C LEU A 248 38.90 -21.98 26.17
N ALA A 249 37.80 -22.72 26.35
CA ALA A 249 37.56 -23.58 27.51
C ALA A 249 38.65 -24.66 27.68
N ALA A 250 39.06 -25.31 26.59
CA ALA A 250 40.16 -26.29 26.59
C ALA A 250 41.52 -25.66 26.94
N SER A 251 41.76 -24.41 26.52
CA SER A 251 42.98 -23.69 26.86
C SER A 251 43.03 -23.32 28.35
N LEU A 252 41.87 -22.92 28.91
CA LEU A 252 41.73 -22.66 30.35
C LEU A 252 41.99 -23.93 31.19
N LEU A 253 41.50 -25.09 30.73
CA LEU A 253 41.80 -26.38 31.36
C LEU A 253 43.30 -26.66 31.44
N LYS A 254 44.02 -26.49 30.33
CA LYS A 254 45.47 -26.69 30.28
C LYS A 254 46.21 -25.73 31.22
N PHE A 255 45.73 -24.49 31.36
CA PHE A 255 46.30 -23.53 32.29
C PHE A 255 46.05 -23.92 33.76
N LYS A 256 44.83 -24.38 34.08
CA LYS A 256 44.51 -24.96 35.40
C LYS A 256 45.42 -26.14 35.74
N GLU A 257 45.60 -27.08 34.82
CA GLU A 257 46.49 -28.24 35.00
C GLU A 257 47.92 -27.80 35.31
N THR A 258 48.43 -26.84 34.53
CA THR A 258 49.76 -26.25 34.74
C THR A 258 49.89 -25.59 36.12
N ALA A 259 48.87 -24.85 36.57
CA ALA A 259 48.85 -24.21 37.88
C ALA A 259 48.84 -25.24 39.03
N ILE A 260 48.09 -26.34 38.88
CA ILE A 260 48.06 -27.45 39.84
C ILE A 260 49.45 -28.11 39.92
N GLU A 261 50.09 -28.38 38.78
CA GLU A 261 51.43 -28.97 38.75
C GLU A 261 52.47 -28.04 39.40
N ALA A 262 52.44 -26.75 39.10
CA ALA A 262 53.33 -25.76 39.71
C ALA A 262 53.16 -25.69 41.24
N LYS A 263 51.91 -25.68 41.73
CA LYS A 263 51.64 -25.70 43.17
C LYS A 263 52.15 -26.98 43.83
N LYS A 264 51.91 -28.15 43.22
CA LYS A 264 52.45 -29.44 43.72
C LYS A 264 53.97 -29.46 43.74
N LEU A 265 54.63 -28.84 42.77
CA LEU A 265 56.09 -28.74 42.74
C LEU A 265 56.60 -27.86 43.87
N GLN A 266 55.99 -26.69 44.09
CA GLN A 266 56.32 -25.81 45.21
C GLN A 266 56.13 -26.49 46.57
N GLU A 267 55.03 -27.22 46.77
CA GLU A 267 54.79 -27.98 48.01
C GLU A 267 55.86 -29.06 48.23
N ARG A 268 56.28 -29.77 47.18
CA ARG A 268 57.38 -30.76 47.26
C ARG A 268 58.73 -30.11 47.59
N GLU A 269 59.05 -28.98 46.96
CA GLU A 269 60.28 -28.24 47.23
C GLU A 269 60.32 -27.69 48.66
N ALA A 270 59.20 -27.15 49.15
CA ALA A 270 59.05 -26.68 50.52
C ALA A 270 59.30 -27.82 51.54
N MET A 271 58.65 -28.98 51.35
CA MET A 271 58.88 -30.15 52.22
C MET A 271 60.34 -30.64 52.18
N SER A 272 60.98 -30.65 51.01
CA SER A 272 62.38 -31.08 50.88
C SER A 272 63.38 -30.10 51.51
N THR A 273 63.04 -28.81 51.55
CA THR A 273 63.86 -27.78 52.19
C THR A 273 63.70 -27.83 53.71
N GLU A 274 62.50 -28.12 54.19
CA GLU A 274 62.19 -28.33 55.60
C GLU A 274 62.85 -29.60 56.16
N GLU A 275 62.86 -30.70 55.40
CA GLU A 275 63.60 -31.93 55.74
C GLU A 275 65.12 -31.68 55.81
N ARG A 276 65.69 -30.87 54.92
CA ARG A 276 67.11 -30.50 54.96
C ARG A 276 67.47 -29.57 56.12
N SER A 277 66.52 -28.78 56.63
CA SER A 277 66.71 -27.90 57.79
C SER A 277 66.62 -28.63 59.13
N CYS A 278 65.95 -29.78 59.18
CA CYS A 278 65.79 -30.61 60.38
C CYS A 278 66.89 -31.67 60.57
N ILE A 279 67.91 -31.69 59.72
CA ILE A 279 69.10 -32.55 59.88
C ILE A 279 70.21 -31.66 60.47
N PRO A 280 70.63 -31.85 61.73
CA PRO A 280 71.67 -31.05 62.39
C PRO A 280 73.07 -31.27 61.81
#